data_AF-A0A5J4P4K9-F1
#
_entry.id   AF-A0A5J4P4K9-F1
#
_cell.length_a   1.000
_cell.length_b   1.000
_cell.length_c   1.000
_cell.angle_alpha   90.00
_cell.angle_beta   90.00
_cell.angle_gamma   90.00
#
_symmetry.space_group_name_H-M   'P 1'
#
loop_
_entity.id
_entity.type
_entity.pdbx_description
1 polymer ?
#
loop_
_entity_poly.entity_id
_entity_poly.type
_entity_poly.pdbx_seq_one_letter_code
_entity_poly.pdbx_strand_id
1 'polypeptide(L)' 'NVEVFNFGKYKGQSVSEVLKKDPGYYGWILDNDFTLNTKAMLTKIRLRDKV' A
#
# COMPACT_ATOMS: atom_id res chain seq x y z
N ASN A 1 -12.00 -10.48 2.41
CA ASN A 1 -12.04 -9.06 2.82
C ASN A 1 -10.99 -8.31 2.00
N VAL A 2 -11.28 -7.11 1.48
CA VAL A 2 -10.33 -6.33 0.64
C VAL A 2 -9.58 -5.34 1.53
N GLU A 3 -8.25 -5.34 1.49
CA GLU A 3 -7.47 -4.33 2.20
C GLU A 3 -7.62 -2.97 1.53
N VAL A 4 -8.05 -1.96 2.29
CA VAL A 4 -8.27 -0.59 1.79
C VAL A 4 -7.41 0.41 2.56
N PHE A 5 -6.93 1.44 1.88
CA PHE A 5 -6.28 2.55 2.55
C PHE A 5 -7.31 3.33 3.37
N ASN A 6 -6.98 3.66 4.62
CA ASN A 6 -7.79 4.53 5.47
C ASN A 6 -7.22 5.95 5.63
N PHE A 7 -6.11 6.25 4.93
CA PHE A 7 -5.40 7.53 4.97
C PHE A 7 -4.95 8.00 3.58
N GLY A 8 -4.47 9.25 3.52
CA GLY A 8 -3.78 9.81 2.36
C GLY A 8 -4.67 9.97 1.12
N LYS A 9 -4.01 10.15 -0.03
CA LYS A 9 -4.64 10.47 -1.32
C LYS A 9 -5.65 9.42 -1.78
N TYR A 10 -5.41 8.15 -1.45
CA TYR A 10 -6.21 7.01 -1.94
C TYR A 10 -7.11 6.39 -0.85
N LYS A 11 -7.50 7.17 0.16
CA LYS A 11 -8.43 6.72 1.21
C LYS A 11 -9.70 6.11 0.61
N GLY A 12 -10.09 4.94 1.13
CA GLY A 12 -11.24 4.15 0.69
C GLY A 12 -10.97 3.25 -0.52
N GLN A 13 -9.79 3.32 -1.13
CA GLN A 13 -9.45 2.51 -2.32
C GLN A 13 -8.68 1.25 -1.95
N SER A 14 -8.80 0.23 -2.79
CA SER A 14 -8.09 -1.04 -2.65
C SER A 14 -6.58 -0.83 -2.68
N VAL A 15 -5.88 -1.40 -1.71
CA VAL A 15 -4.41 -1.31 -1.62
C VAL A 15 -3.77 -1.93 -2.86
N SER A 16 -4.24 -3.09 -3.32
CA SER A 16 -3.67 -3.76 -4.49
C SER A 16 -3.84 -2.95 -5.78
N GLU A 17 -5.00 -2.34 -6.00
CA GLU A 17 -5.27 -1.52 -7.17
C GLU A 17 -4.41 -0.26 -7.19
N VAL A 18 -4.28 0.41 -6.03
CA VAL A 18 -3.44 1.61 -5.90
C VAL A 18 -1.97 1.27 -6.14
N LEU A 19 -1.46 0.14 -5.61
CA LEU A 19 -0.08 -0.28 -5.84
C LEU A 19 0.23 -0.59 -7.31
N LYS A 20 -0.78 -1.01 -8.10
CA LYS A 20 -0.67 -1.23 -9.55
C LYS A 20 -0.79 0.09 -10.32
N LYS A 21 -1.74 0.95 -9.94
CA LYS A 21 -2.04 2.24 -10.58
C LYS A 21 -0.94 3.27 -10.34
N ASP A 22 -0.37 3.30 -9.14
CA ASP A 22 0.63 4.28 -8.70
C ASP A 22 1.73 3.58 -7.89
N PRO A 23 2.73 2.96 -8.56
CA PRO A 23 3.85 2.33 -7.88
C PRO A 23 4.69 3.30 -7.04
N GLY A 24 4.65 4.60 -7.35
CA GLY A 24 5.36 5.65 -6.61
C GLY A 24 4.78 5.86 -5.22
N TYR A 25 3.47 5.69 -5.05
CA TYR A 25 2.80 5.80 -3.75
C TYR A 25 3.33 4.77 -2.74
N TYR A 26 3.73 3.58 -3.19
CA TYR A 26 4.42 2.60 -2.35
C TYR A 26 5.74 3.15 -1.80
N GLY A 27 6.58 3.70 -2.68
CA GLY A 27 7.86 4.30 -2.29
C GLY A 27 7.67 5.46 -1.32
N TRP A 28 6.70 6.34 -1.60
CA TRP A 28 6.33 7.42 -0.68
C TRP A 28 5.97 6.91 0.72
N ILE A 29 5.18 5.83 0.84
CA ILE A 29 4.88 5.25 2.16
C ILE A 29 6.12 4.66 2.83
N LEU A 30 7.02 4.03 2.07
CA LEU A 30 8.26 3.47 2.63
C LEU A 30 9.22 4.55 3.16
N ASP A 31 9.27 5.70 2.48
CA ASP A 31 10.17 6.80 2.83
C ASP A 31 9.62 7.68 3.96
N ASN A 32 8.30 7.74 4.13
CA ASN A 32 7.65 8.55 5.16
C ASN A 32 7.54 7.83 6.51
N ASP A 33 7.19 8.59 7.55
CA ASP A 33 7.05 8.09 8.92
C ASP A 33 5.75 7.30 9.13
N PHE A 34 5.77 6.05 8.69
CA PHE A 34 4.74 5.05 8.97
C PHE A 34 5.30 3.94 9.84
N THR A 35 4.44 3.33 10.66
CA THR A 35 4.84 2.18 11.49
C THR A 35 5.42 1.04 10.63
N LEU A 36 6.39 0.31 11.18
CA LEU A 36 6.99 -0.85 10.50
C LEU A 36 5.93 -1.88 10.08
N ASN A 37 4.89 -2.06 10.90
CA ASN A 37 3.78 -2.96 10.59
C ASN A 37 3.04 -2.54 9.30
N THR A 38 2.76 -1.24 9.14
CA THR A 38 2.14 -0.71 7.92
C THR A 38 3.01 -0.98 6.68
N LYS A 39 4.30 -0.68 6.76
CA LYS A 39 5.26 -0.91 5.67
C LYS A 39 5.39 -2.40 5.32
N ALA A 40 5.44 -3.26 6.33
CA ALA A 40 5.51 -4.71 6.16
C ALA A 40 4.23 -5.27 5.51
N MET A 41 3.04 -4.84 5.96
CA MET A 41 1.76 -5.27 5.39
C MET A 41 1.64 -4.87 3.91
N LEU A 42 2.02 -3.64 3.56
CA LEU A 42 2.05 -3.17 2.18
C LEU A 42 2.97 -4.00 1.29
N THR A 43 4.16 -4.34 1.80
CA THR A 43 5.12 -5.19 1.08
C THR A 43 4.56 -6.60 0.87
N LYS A 44 3.91 -7.17 1.89
CA LYS A 44 3.26 -8.48 1.79
C LYS A 44 2.17 -8.51 0.71
N ILE A 45 1.31 -7.48 0.66
CA ILE A 45 0.27 -7.36 -0.37
C ILE A 45 0.91 -7.25 -1.76
N ARG A 46 1.94 -6.40 -1.90
CA ARG A 46 2.67 -6.22 -3.16
C ARG A 46 3.30 -7.53 -3.67
N LEU A 47 3.85 -8.35 -2.79
CA LEU A 47 4.44 -9.65 -3.16
C LEU A 47 3.38 -10.69 -3.53
N ARG A 48 2.25 -10.73 -2.80
CA ARG A 48 1.12 -11.61 -3.09
C ARG A 48 0.55 -11.41 -4.50
N ASP A 49 0.49 -10.15 -4.95
CA ASP A 49 -0.07 -9.77 -6.26
C ASP A 49 0.92 -9.88 -7.44
N LYS A 50 2.19 -10.19 -7.17
CA LYS A 50 3.23 -10.39 -8.20
C LYS A 50 3.39 -11.85 -8.64
N VAL A 51 2.75 -12.77 -7.93
CA VAL A 51 2.65 -14.20 -8.25
C VAL A 51 1.37 -14.44 -9.03
#